data_AF-A0AAN5CLZ8-F1
#
_entry.id   AF-A0AAN5CLZ8-F1
#
_cell.length_a   1.000
_cell.length_b   1.000
_cell.length_c   1.000
_cell.angle_alpha   90.00
_cell.angle_beta   90.00
_cell.angle_gamma   90.00
#
_symmetry.space_group_name_H-M   'P 1'
#
loop_
_entity.id
_entity.type
_entity.pdbx_description
1 polymer ?
#
loop_
_entity_poly.entity_id
_entity_poly.type
_entity_poly.pdbx_seq_one_letter_code
_entity_poly.pdbx_strand_id
1 'polypeptide(L)'
;ISLHVQSCILFGQRILFCFSSLFNIIALICLLKETPENQKQFRNYLLYIQVLTAANDINLDVAVEPFPMFPSIGGYCKGIVCNWNVSIQYSFATTVLLLGNIGGSIVI
;
A
#
# COMPACT_ATOMS: atom_id res chain seq x y z
N ILE A 1 -17.69 1.49 19.44
CA ILE A 1 -16.23 1.46 19.71
C ILE A 1 -15.82 2.73 20.43
N SER A 2 -14.94 2.65 21.44
CA SER A 2 -14.41 3.87 22.07
C SER A 2 -13.44 4.58 21.13
N LEU A 3 -13.45 5.90 21.12
CA LEU A 3 -12.55 6.77 20.33
C LEU A 3 -11.07 6.42 20.58
N HIS A 4 -10.79 5.86 21.76
CA HIS A 4 -9.49 5.33 22.16
C HIS A 4 -9.04 4.13 21.31
N VAL A 5 -9.90 3.12 21.10
CA VAL A 5 -9.58 1.93 20.30
C VAL A 5 -9.30 2.32 18.84
N GLN A 6 -10.10 3.23 18.28
CA GLN A 6 -9.87 3.74 16.93
C GLN A 6 -8.50 4.42 16.80
N SER A 7 -8.15 5.27 17.77
CA SER A 7 -6.86 5.95 17.79
C SER A 7 -5.70 4.97 17.89
N CYS A 8 -5.85 3.90 18.69
CA CYS A 8 -4.84 2.84 18.80
C CYS A 8 -4.65 2.07 17.48
N ILE A 9 -5.73 1.73 16.78
CA ILE A 9 -5.66 1.02 15.49
C ILE A 9 -4.98 1.88 14.43
N LEU A 10 -5.39 3.15 14.30
CA LEU A 10 -4.78 4.08 13.35
C LEU A 10 -3.30 4.34 13.68
N PHE A 11 -2.97 4.46 14.96
CA PHE A 11 -1.57 4.60 15.39
C PHE A 11 -0.74 3.36 15.04
N GLY A 12 -1.28 2.15 15.27
CA GLY A 12 -0.65 0.89 14.87
C GLY A 12 -0.44 0.80 13.36
N GLN A 13 -1.44 1.17 12.57
CA GLN A 13 -1.34 1.20 11.11
C GLN A 13 -0.23 2.15 10.63
N ARG A 14 -0.15 3.36 11.20
CA ARG A 14 0.91 4.33 10.86
C ARG A 14 2.31 3.83 11.21
N ILE A 15 2.46 3.13 12.33
CA ILE A 15 3.71 2.47 12.69
C ILE A 15 4.07 1.41 11.64
N LEU A 16 3.12 0.54 11.30
CA LEU A 16 3.33 -0.50 10.28
C LEU A 16 3.71 0.12 8.92
N PHE A 17 3.05 1.19 8.51
CA PHE A 17 3.39 1.94 7.30
C PHE A 17 4.81 2.48 7.33
N CYS A 18 5.25 3.10 8.45
CA CYS A 18 6.62 3.57 8.58
C CYS A 18 7.63 2.43 8.40
N PHE A 19 7.41 1.29 9.05
CA PHE A 19 8.28 0.12 8.87
C PHE A 19 8.23 -0.42 7.43
N SER A 20 7.04 -0.58 6.84
CA SER A 20 6.87 -1.06 5.47
C SER A 20 7.58 -0.15 4.46
N SER A 21 7.40 1.17 4.61
CA SER A 21 8.05 2.16 3.76
C SER A 21 9.58 2.09 3.86
N LEU A 22 10.13 1.90 5.06
CA LEU A 22 11.58 1.75 5.24
C LEU A 22 12.10 0.49 4.53
N PHE A 23 11.42 -0.65 4.71
CA PHE A 23 11.79 -1.89 4.01
C PHE A 23 11.65 -1.77 2.49
N ASN A 24 10.59 -1.12 2.00
CA ASN A 24 10.40 -0.89 0.57
C ASN A 24 11.52 -0.03 -0.03
N ILE A 25 12.00 0.99 0.69
CA ILE A 25 13.13 1.82 0.26
C ILE A 25 14.42 1.00 0.24
N ILE A 26 14.69 0.23 1.30
CA ILE A 26 15.88 -0.64 1.38
C ILE A 26 15.87 -1.67 0.24
N ALA A 27 14.72 -2.30 -0.01
CA ALA A 27 14.54 -3.26 -1.10
C ALA A 27 14.80 -2.61 -2.46
N LEU A 28 14.28 -1.40 -2.70
CA LEU A 28 14.53 -0.64 -3.93
C LEU A 28 16.02 -0.33 -4.12
N ILE A 29 16.71 0.12 -3.06
CA ILE A 29 18.15 0.40 -3.10
C ILE A 29 18.95 -0.87 -3.39
N CYS A 30 18.61 -1.98 -2.72
CA CYS A 30 19.26 -3.27 -2.93
C CYS A 30 19.09 -3.75 -4.38
N LEU A 31 17.86 -3.70 -4.91
CA LEU A 31 17.55 -4.04 -6.30
C LEU A 31 18.29 -3.16 -7.32
N LEU A 32 18.48 -1.88 -7.03
CA LEU A 32 19.21 -0.98 -7.91
C LEU A 32 20.73 -1.21 -7.87
N LYS A 33 21.27 -1.58 -6.71
CA LYS A 33 22.72 -1.62 -6.46
C LYS A 33 23.34 -3.00 -6.66
N GLU A 34 22.67 -4.06 -6.25
CA GLU A 34 23.24 -5.43 -6.20
C GLU A 34 22.91 -6.26 -7.44
N THR A 35 22.02 -5.81 -8.32
CA THR A 35 21.55 -6.64 -9.43
C THR A 35 22.51 -6.61 -10.64
N PRO A 36 23.08 -7.76 -11.07
CA PRO A 36 24.08 -7.81 -12.13
C PRO A 36 23.52 -7.45 -13.51
N GLU A 37 24.35 -6.82 -14.35
CA GLU A 37 23.98 -6.34 -15.68
C GLU A 37 23.51 -7.44 -16.65
N ASN A 38 23.79 -8.72 -16.40
CA ASN A 38 23.37 -9.82 -17.26
C ASN A 38 21.88 -10.20 -17.11
N GLN A 39 21.14 -9.56 -16.19
CA GLN A 39 19.72 -9.83 -15.93
C GLN A 39 18.84 -8.56 -15.98
N LYS A 40 19.08 -7.67 -16.95
CA LYS A 40 18.38 -6.37 -17.05
C LYS A 40 16.85 -6.50 -17.13
N GLN A 41 16.32 -7.50 -17.85
CA GLN A 41 14.86 -7.70 -17.93
C GLN A 41 14.25 -8.12 -16.59
N PHE A 42 14.86 -9.08 -15.91
CA PHE A 42 14.41 -9.55 -14.60
C PHE A 42 14.49 -8.44 -13.54
N ARG A 43 15.56 -7.64 -13.57
CA ARG A 43 15.70 -6.44 -12.73
C ARG A 43 14.55 -5.46 -12.95
N ASN A 44 14.22 -5.14 -14.21
CA ASN A 44 13.19 -4.15 -14.53
C ASN A 44 11.81 -4.61 -14.07
N TYR A 45 11.55 -5.91 -14.17
CA TYR A 45 10.34 -6.54 -13.68
C TYR A 45 10.25 -6.52 -12.15
N LEU A 46 11.32 -6.85 -11.42
CA LEU A 46 11.33 -6.75 -9.95
C LEU A 46 11.18 -5.29 -9.48
N LEU A 47 11.80 -4.34 -10.17
CA LEU A 47 11.60 -2.91 -9.90
C LEU A 47 10.15 -2.48 -10.16
N TYR A 48 9.52 -2.99 -11.21
CA TYR A 48 8.12 -2.71 -11.51
C TYR A 48 7.20 -3.19 -10.38
N ILE A 49 7.38 -4.44 -9.91
CA ILE A 49 6.64 -4.97 -8.75
C ILE A 49 6.90 -4.12 -7.51
N GLN A 50 8.16 -3.77 -7.25
CA GLN A 50 8.53 -2.98 -6.07
C GLN A 50 7.85 -1.61 -6.07
N VAL A 51 7.79 -0.94 -7.22
CA VAL A 51 7.10 0.35 -7.39
C VAL A 51 5.58 0.20 -7.22
N LEU A 52 4.98 -0.84 -7.80
CA LEU A 52 3.54 -1.10 -7.64
C LEU A 52 3.17 -1.37 -6.18
N THR A 53 3.97 -2.17 -5.47
CA THR A 53 3.77 -2.47 -4.06
C THR A 53 3.89 -1.21 -3.21
N ALA A 54 4.93 -0.39 -3.44
CA ALA A 54 5.08 0.88 -2.74
C ALA A 54 3.90 1.84 -3.01
N ALA A 55 3.41 1.90 -4.25
CA ALA A 55 2.24 2.70 -4.60
C ALA A 55 0.96 2.19 -3.90
N ASN A 56 0.81 0.88 -3.76
CA ASN A 56 -0.30 0.27 -3.04
C ASN A 56 -0.27 0.57 -1.54
N ASP A 57 0.91 0.50 -0.91
CA ASP A 57 1.09 0.87 0.49
C ASP A 57 0.72 2.35 0.74
N ILE A 58 1.19 3.26 -0.13
CA ILE A 58 0.82 4.68 -0.05
C ILE A 58 -0.70 4.86 -0.22
N ASN A 59 -1.31 4.13 -1.16
CA ASN A 59 -2.75 4.20 -1.37
C ASN A 59 -3.51 3.76 -0.11
N LEU A 60 -3.16 2.62 0.48
CA LEU A 60 -3.86 2.08 1.64
C LEU A 60 -3.60 2.87 2.93
N ASP A 61 -2.37 3.28 3.19
CA ASP A 61 -2.00 3.86 4.49
C ASP A 61 -2.11 5.38 4.55
N VAL A 62 -2.01 6.08 3.41
CA VAL A 62 -2.04 7.56 3.37
C VAL A 62 -3.25 8.07 2.61
N ALA A 63 -3.52 7.52 1.44
CA ALA A 63 -4.58 8.03 0.56
C ALA A 63 -5.96 7.67 1.12
N VAL A 64 -6.15 6.42 1.54
CA VAL A 64 -7.43 5.88 2.00
C VAL A 64 -7.49 5.81 3.52
N GLU A 65 -6.44 5.30 4.19
CA GLU A 65 -6.42 5.04 5.63
C GLU A 65 -7.74 4.36 6.08
N PRO A 66 -8.06 3.16 5.54
CA PRO A 66 -9.35 2.52 5.75
C PRO A 66 -9.47 2.00 7.19
N PHE A 67 -10.55 2.38 7.86
CA PHE A 67 -10.83 1.99 9.23
C PHE A 67 -12.06 1.09 9.32
N PRO A 68 -11.96 -0.15 9.80
CA PRO A 68 -13.12 -1.03 9.98
C PRO A 68 -14.03 -0.52 11.11
N MET A 69 -15.30 -0.28 10.80
CA MET A 69 -16.28 0.23 11.76
C MET A 69 -17.04 -0.88 12.48
N PHE A 70 -16.45 -1.54 13.49
CA PHE A 70 -17.23 -2.50 14.29
C PHE A 70 -18.32 -1.80 15.13
N PRO A 71 -19.54 -2.37 15.24
CA PRO A 71 -19.97 -3.70 14.75
C PRO A 71 -20.58 -3.73 13.34
N SER A 72 -20.64 -2.59 12.65
CA SER A 72 -21.19 -2.54 11.29
C SER A 72 -20.23 -3.18 10.29
N ILE A 73 -20.74 -3.94 9.33
CA ILE A 73 -19.93 -4.38 8.19
C ILE A 73 -19.73 -3.14 7.30
N GLY A 74 -18.62 -2.43 7.51
CA GLY A 74 -18.31 -1.21 6.78
C GLY A 74 -16.94 -0.66 7.14
N GLY A 75 -16.32 0.03 6.18
CA GLY A 75 -15.08 0.77 6.38
C GLY A 75 -15.35 2.27 6.30
N TYR A 76 -14.77 3.04 7.21
CA TYR A 76 -14.68 4.49 7.08
C TYR A 76 -13.33 4.87 6.48
N CYS A 77 -13.31 5.87 5.62
CA CYS A 77 -12.07 6.35 5.02
C CYS A 77 -11.66 7.68 5.65
N LYS A 78 -10.43 7.76 6.14
CA LYS A 78 -9.90 8.95 6.85
C LYS A 78 -8.71 9.61 6.15
N GLY A 79 -8.20 8.99 5.08
CA GLY A 79 -7.04 9.48 4.35
C GLY A 79 -7.31 10.72 3.50
N ILE A 80 -6.26 11.16 2.79
CA ILE A 80 -6.26 12.38 1.97
C ILE A 80 -7.37 12.36 0.91
N VAL A 81 -7.56 11.22 0.24
CA VAL A 81 -8.53 11.07 -0.86
C VAL A 81 -9.97 11.25 -0.38
N CYS A 82 -10.23 10.87 0.87
CA CYS A 82 -11.55 11.00 1.46
C CYS A 82 -11.83 12.39 2.02
N ASN A 83 -10.79 13.14 2.42
CA ASN A 83 -10.93 14.58 2.67
C ASN A 83 -11.27 15.37 1.40
N TRP A 84 -10.92 14.85 0.21
CA TRP A 84 -11.32 15.41 -1.09
C TRP A 84 -12.70 14.96 -1.57
N ASN A 85 -13.51 14.34 -0.70
CA ASN A 85 -14.88 13.91 -1.02
C ASN A 85 -14.96 12.85 -2.14
N VAL A 86 -13.86 12.14 -2.40
CA VAL A 86 -13.85 11.02 -3.37
C VAL A 86 -14.50 9.80 -2.72
N SER A 87 -15.37 9.11 -3.46
CA SER A 87 -16.01 7.88 -3.00
C SER A 87 -14.97 6.78 -2.74
N ILE A 88 -15.13 6.07 -1.62
CA ILE A 88 -14.28 4.95 -1.21
C ILE A 88 -14.23 3.81 -2.25
N GLN A 89 -15.25 3.74 -3.11
CA GLN A 89 -15.32 2.76 -4.21
C GLN A 89 -14.17 2.92 -5.19
N TYR A 90 -13.78 4.14 -5.53
CA TYR A 90 -12.66 4.40 -6.44
C TYR A 90 -11.34 3.96 -5.81
N SER A 91 -11.15 4.29 -4.55
CA SER A 91 -9.98 3.87 -3.78
C SER A 91 -9.84 2.35 -3.71
N PHE A 92 -10.95 1.65 -3.46
CA PHE A 92 -10.99 0.19 -3.45
C PHE A 92 -10.70 -0.41 -4.83
N ALA A 93 -11.25 0.16 -5.90
CA ALA A 93 -10.96 -0.25 -7.26
C ALA A 93 -9.47 -0.08 -7.61
N THR A 94 -8.86 1.03 -7.21
CA THR A 94 -7.41 1.27 -7.38
C THR A 94 -6.57 0.23 -6.64
N THR A 95 -6.92 -0.09 -5.39
CA THR A 95 -6.23 -1.15 -4.63
C THR A 95 -6.35 -2.52 -5.31
N VAL A 96 -7.55 -2.91 -5.75
CA VAL A 96 -7.76 -4.19 -6.45
C VAL A 96 -6.96 -4.24 -7.75
N LEU A 97 -6.90 -3.14 -8.50
CA LEU A 97 -6.12 -3.05 -9.72
C LEU A 97 -4.61 -3.16 -9.45
N LEU A 98 -4.10 -2.48 -8.43
CA LEU A 98 -2.68 -2.56 -8.05
C LEU A 98 -2.31 -3.98 -7.60
N LEU A 99 -3.09 -4.58 -6.70
CA LEU A 99 -2.89 -5.97 -6.25
C LEU A 99 -3.00 -6.97 -7.39
N GLY A 100 -3.95 -6.78 -8.31
CA GLY A 100 -4.10 -7.61 -9.50
C GLY A 100 -2.87 -7.56 -10.40
N ASN A 101 -2.29 -6.37 -10.61
CA ASN A 101 -1.06 -6.22 -11.38
C ASN A 101 0.17 -6.83 -10.68
N ILE A 102 0.27 -6.70 -9.35
CA ILE A 102 1.34 -7.34 -8.57
C ILE A 102 1.23 -8.86 -8.64
N GLY A 103 0.04 -9.42 -8.38
CA GLY A 103 -0.20 -10.86 -8.45
C GLY A 103 -0.03 -11.42 -9.86
N GLY A 104 -0.55 -10.71 -10.86
CA GLY A 104 -0.38 -11.05 -12.27
C GLY A 104 1.08 -11.00 -12.72
N SER A 105 1.86 -10.07 -12.16
CA SER A 105 3.31 -10.08 -12.35
C SER A 105 3.84 -11.40 -11.80
N ILE A 106 3.74 -11.68 -10.50
CA ILE A 106 4.39 -12.83 -9.83
C ILE A 106 4.14 -14.20 -10.52
N VAL A 107 2.99 -14.38 -11.17
CA VAL A 107 2.61 -15.64 -11.85
C VAL A 107 3.27 -15.81 -13.23
N ILE A 108 3.67 -14.72 -13.90
CA ILE A 108 4.33 -14.69 -15.21
C ILE A 108 5.85 -14.72 -15.03
#